data_AF-A0A0F9GPG0-F1
#
_entry.id   AF-A0A0F9GPG0-F1
#
_cell.length_a   1.000
_cell.length_b   1.000
_cell.length_c   1.000
_cell.angle_alpha   90.00
_cell.angle_beta   90.00
_cell.angle_gamma   90.00
#
_symmetry.space_group_name_H-M   'P 1'
#
loop_
_entity.id
_entity.type
_entity.pdbx_description
1 polymer ?
#
loop_
_entity_poly.entity_id
_entity_poly.type
_entity_poly.pdbx_seq_one_letter_code
_entity_poly.pdbx_strand_id
1 'polypeptide(L)'
;MIPDVQQEILLITYPDGQEEAITRLSRVGYDNAIGYLNGGFESWATAGKDFDSVERISATEFEKSYQTEKPLVFDVRKKSEYDSEHIIGAINVPLNEINEHLAQFPKDRPFVLHCAGGYRSMLAA
;
A
#
# COMPACT_ATOMS: atom_id res chain seq x y z
N MET A 1 -1.86 -9.53 0.50
CA MET A 1 -3.29 -9.69 0.83
C MET A 1 -3.43 -10.90 1.73
N ILE A 2 -4.30 -10.89 2.74
CA ILE A 2 -4.56 -12.06 3.59
C ILE A 2 -5.50 -12.99 2.80
N PRO A 3 -5.09 -14.21 2.42
CA PRO A 3 -5.92 -15.09 1.58
C PRO A 3 -6.83 -16.01 2.40
N ASP A 4 -6.45 -16.28 3.65
CA ASP A 4 -7.15 -17.19 4.55
C ASP A 4 -7.95 -16.40 5.59
N VAL A 5 -9.26 -16.61 5.60
CA VAL A 5 -10.18 -16.00 6.57
C VAL A 5 -9.98 -16.50 7.99
N GLN A 6 -9.29 -17.64 8.16
CA GLN A 6 -8.94 -18.20 9.47
C GLN A 6 -7.63 -17.64 10.02
N GLN A 7 -6.90 -16.82 9.25
CA GLN A 7 -5.66 -16.18 9.71
C GLN A 7 -5.94 -15.37 10.99
N GLU A 8 -5.13 -15.58 12.03
CA GLU A 8 -5.14 -14.72 13.22
C GLU A 8 -4.64 -13.32 12.84
N ILE A 9 -5.41 -12.28 13.20
CA ILE A 9 -5.13 -10.88 12.86
C ILE A 9 -5.05 -10.05 14.13
N LEU A 10 -3.93 -9.39 14.35
CA LEU A 10 -3.79 -8.32 15.33
C LEU A 10 -3.95 -6.96 14.62
N LEU A 11 -4.83 -6.10 15.13
CA LEU A 11 -5.13 -4.82 14.50
C LEU A 11 -4.30 -3.66 15.06
N ILE A 12 -3.91 -2.75 14.19
CA ILE A 12 -3.41 -1.43 14.55
C ILE A 12 -4.40 -0.41 13.99
N THR A 13 -5.00 0.38 14.87
CA THR A 13 -6.02 1.37 14.50
C THR A 13 -5.66 2.73 15.10
N TYR A 14 -6.36 3.76 14.63
CA TYR A 14 -6.47 5.01 15.39
C TYR A 14 -7.21 4.78 16.71
N PRO A 15 -7.05 5.70 17.70
CA PRO A 15 -7.88 5.70 18.90
C PRO A 15 -9.36 5.58 18.56
N ASP A 16 -10.09 4.81 19.35
CA ASP A 16 -11.53 4.54 19.23
C ASP A 16 -12.00 3.82 17.95
N GLY A 17 -11.09 3.45 17.03
CA GLY A 17 -11.42 2.75 15.79
C GLY A 17 -11.47 1.22 15.88
N GLN A 18 -11.15 0.65 17.04
CA GLN A 18 -10.93 -0.80 17.21
C GLN A 18 -12.21 -1.60 16.97
N GLU A 19 -13.31 -1.22 17.62
CA GLU A 19 -14.58 -1.93 17.54
C GLU A 19 -15.15 -1.90 16.12
N GLU A 20 -15.04 -0.74 15.45
CA GLU A 20 -15.46 -0.59 14.07
C GLU A 20 -14.62 -1.46 13.12
N ALA A 21 -13.30 -1.48 13.29
CA ALA A 21 -12.41 -2.29 12.47
C ALA A 21 -12.70 -3.79 12.61
N ILE A 22 -12.85 -4.29 13.84
CA ILE A 22 -13.21 -5.68 14.13
C ILE A 22 -14.56 -6.01 13.49
N THR A 23 -15.57 -5.16 13.70
CA THR A 23 -16.93 -5.37 13.14
C THR A 23 -16.91 -5.44 11.62
N ARG A 24 -16.11 -4.58 10.96
CA ARG A 24 -15.99 -4.58 9.49
C ARG A 24 -15.27 -5.81 8.97
N LEU A 25 -14.27 -6.34 9.69
CA LEU A 25 -13.58 -7.58 9.34
C LEU A 25 -14.50 -8.80 9.45
N SER A 26 -15.26 -8.92 10.53
CA SER A 26 -16.25 -9.99 10.69
C SER A 26 -17.31 -9.98 9.59
N ARG A 27 -17.75 -8.80 9.13
CA ARG A 27 -18.72 -8.69 8.01
C ARG A 27 -18.21 -9.28 6.69
N VAL A 28 -16.91 -9.41 6.52
CA VAL A 28 -16.28 -10.02 5.33
C VAL A 28 -15.67 -11.41 5.64
N GLY A 29 -15.98 -11.99 6.80
CA GLY A 29 -15.64 -13.36 7.18
C GLY A 29 -14.33 -13.53 7.97
N TYR A 30 -13.62 -12.44 8.28
CA TYR A 30 -12.41 -12.48 9.09
C TYR A 30 -12.77 -12.33 10.57
N ASP A 31 -13.15 -13.45 11.19
CA ASP A 31 -13.59 -13.48 12.59
C ASP A 31 -12.43 -13.68 13.59
N ASN A 32 -11.25 -14.09 13.10
CA ASN A 32 -10.09 -14.40 13.95
C ASN A 32 -9.24 -13.15 14.27
N ALA A 33 -9.89 -12.03 14.58
CA ALA A 33 -9.22 -10.86 15.13
C ALA A 33 -8.84 -11.13 16.61
N ILE A 34 -7.57 -11.37 16.88
CA ILE A 34 -7.07 -11.77 18.22
C ILE A 34 -6.92 -10.59 19.18
N GLY A 35 -7.09 -9.36 18.69
CA GLY A 35 -7.05 -8.15 19.48
C GLY A 35 -6.55 -6.95 18.67
N TYR A 36 -6.15 -5.91 19.38
CA TYR A 36 -5.55 -4.71 18.80
C TYR A 36 -4.38 -4.22 19.65
N LEU A 37 -3.49 -3.44 19.03
CA LEU A 37 -2.40 -2.79 19.72
C LEU A 37 -2.92 -1.62 20.54
N ASN A 38 -2.86 -1.74 21.87
CA ASN A 38 -3.24 -0.64 22.77
C ASN A 38 -2.32 0.58 22.55
N GLY A 39 -2.91 1.76 22.37
CA GLY A 39 -2.19 2.98 22.00
C GLY A 39 -1.79 3.09 20.52
N GLY A 40 -2.20 2.13 19.68
CA GLY A 40 -2.00 2.16 18.23
C GLY A 40 -0.53 2.21 17.81
N PHE A 41 -0.26 2.73 16.61
CA PHE A 41 1.10 2.80 16.08
C PHE A 41 2.06 3.65 16.94
N GLU A 42 1.56 4.69 17.59
CA GLU A 42 2.38 5.59 18.41
C GLU A 42 3.01 4.86 19.61
N SER A 43 2.28 3.94 20.23
CA SER A 43 2.83 3.14 21.33
C SER A 43 3.91 2.16 20.85
N TRP A 44 3.77 1.59 19.64
CA TRP A 44 4.80 0.76 19.00
C TRP A 44 6.10 1.56 18.78
N ALA A 45 5.98 2.72 18.17
CA ALA A 45 7.10 3.60 17.86
C ALA A 45 7.81 4.09 19.13
N THR A 46 7.04 4.53 20.14
CA THR A 46 7.59 5.01 21.42
C THR A 46 8.27 3.90 22.21
N ALA A 47 7.82 2.65 22.07
CA ALA A 47 8.45 1.49 22.67
C ALA A 47 9.77 1.07 21.96
N GLY A 48 10.21 1.82 20.94
CA GLY A 48 11.44 1.55 20.20
C GLY A 48 11.38 0.25 19.40
N LYS A 49 10.19 -0.14 18.94
CA LYS A 49 10.00 -1.32 18.09
C LYS A 49 10.29 -0.99 16.63
N ASP A 50 10.73 -2.00 15.89
CA ASP A 50 11.07 -1.86 14.47
C ASP A 50 9.83 -1.52 13.63
N PHE A 51 10.00 -0.63 12.68
CA PHE A 51 9.02 -0.32 11.65
C PHE A 51 9.75 0.17 10.39
N ASP A 52 9.13 -0.04 9.24
CA ASP A 52 9.59 0.50 7.97
C ASP A 52 8.81 1.77 7.60
N SER A 53 9.36 2.51 6.64
CA SER A 53 8.72 3.70 6.08
C SER A 53 8.85 3.71 4.57
N VAL A 54 7.92 4.41 3.93
CA VAL A 54 7.94 4.64 2.48
C VAL A 54 8.11 6.14 2.23
N GLU A 55 8.91 6.47 1.24
CA GLU A 55 9.09 7.86 0.82
C GLU A 55 7.94 8.30 -0.08
N ARG A 56 7.46 9.53 0.12
CA ARG A 56 6.42 10.15 -0.71
C ARG A 56 7.00 11.38 -1.38
N ILE A 57 6.89 11.41 -2.70
CA ILE A 57 7.28 12.57 -3.52
C ILE A 57 6.04 13.26 -4.09
N SER A 58 6.12 14.57 -4.26
CA SER A 58 5.13 15.36 -4.97
C SER A 58 5.23 15.16 -6.49
N ALA A 59 4.19 15.55 -7.23
CA ALA A 59 4.20 15.52 -8.68
C ALA A 59 5.34 16.38 -9.27
N THR A 60 5.67 17.51 -8.64
CA THR A 60 6.76 18.39 -9.09
C THR A 60 8.15 17.80 -8.86
N GLU A 61 8.36 17.08 -7.75
CA GLU A 61 9.60 16.34 -7.50
C GLU A 61 9.73 15.16 -8.46
N PHE A 62 8.63 14.46 -8.71
CA PHE A 62 8.57 13.40 -9.71
C PHE A 62 8.89 13.92 -11.12
N GLU A 63 8.31 15.04 -11.55
CA GLU A 63 8.60 15.62 -12.87
C GLU A 63 10.10 15.91 -13.06
N LYS A 64 10.74 16.49 -12.05
CA LYS A 64 12.19 16.77 -12.08
C LYS A 64 13.01 15.49 -12.23
N SER A 65 12.77 14.51 -11.36
CA SER A 65 13.48 13.22 -11.41
C SER A 65 13.18 12.44 -12.70
N TYR A 66 11.98 12.57 -13.26
CA TYR A 66 11.61 11.93 -14.51
C TYR A 66 12.42 12.47 -15.71
N GLN A 67 12.75 13.77 -15.70
CA GLN A 67 13.57 14.38 -16.73
C GLN A 67 15.06 14.03 -16.62
N THR A 68 15.58 13.90 -15.39
CA THR A 68 17.02 13.69 -15.15
C THR A 68 17.41 12.22 -15.02
N GLU A 69 16.63 11.45 -14.27
CA GLU A 69 16.96 10.08 -13.83
C GLU A 69 16.15 9.01 -14.54
N LYS A 70 14.97 9.37 -15.08
CA LYS A 70 14.03 8.45 -15.74
C LYS A 70 13.75 7.20 -14.89
N PRO A 71 13.21 7.36 -13.66
CA PRO A 71 12.96 6.24 -12.77
C PRO A 71 11.96 5.27 -13.39
N LEU A 72 11.98 4.02 -12.94
CA LEU A 72 10.90 3.10 -13.24
C LEU A 72 9.61 3.57 -12.58
N VAL A 73 8.52 3.54 -13.33
CA VAL A 73 7.21 4.01 -12.87
C VAL A 73 6.22 2.87 -13.00
N PHE A 74 5.49 2.60 -11.91
CA PHE A 74 4.44 1.60 -11.86
C PHE A 74 3.09 2.27 -11.57
N ASP A 75 2.11 2.01 -12.43
CA ASP A 75 0.72 2.45 -12.27
C ASP A 75 -0.14 1.31 -11.73
N VAL A 76 -0.66 1.44 -10.51
CA VAL A 76 -1.49 0.40 -9.87
C VAL A 76 -2.99 0.58 -10.07
N ARG A 77 -3.40 1.47 -10.98
CA ARG A 77 -4.81 1.60 -11.39
C ARG A 77 -5.25 0.41 -12.24
N LYS A 78 -6.58 0.31 -12.46
CA LYS A 78 -7.13 -0.69 -13.37
C LYS A 78 -6.61 -0.47 -14.78
N LYS A 79 -6.49 -1.54 -15.56
CA LYS A 79 -6.05 -1.49 -16.97
C LYS A 79 -6.82 -0.47 -17.80
N SER A 80 -8.14 -0.36 -17.61
CA SER A 80 -8.97 0.62 -18.34
C SER A 80 -8.63 2.09 -18.01
N GLU A 81 -8.25 2.39 -16.76
CA GLU A 81 -7.83 3.74 -16.36
C GLU A 81 -6.48 4.09 -16.98
N TYR A 82 -5.54 3.13 -16.96
CA TYR A 82 -4.23 3.27 -17.59
C TYR A 82 -4.36 3.44 -19.12
N ASP A 83 -5.19 2.62 -19.77
CA ASP A 83 -5.39 2.68 -21.23
C ASP A 83 -6.05 3.98 -21.70
N SER A 84 -6.84 4.62 -20.83
CA SER A 84 -7.45 5.92 -21.12
C SER A 84 -6.39 7.03 -21.13
N GLU A 85 -5.53 7.04 -20.12
CA GLU A 85 -4.38 7.95 -20.01
C GLU A 85 -3.41 7.45 -18.94
N HIS A 86 -2.11 7.62 -19.17
CA HIS A 86 -1.07 7.25 -18.20
C HIS A 86 0.21 8.04 -18.44
N ILE A 87 1.12 7.99 -17.46
CA ILE A 87 2.47 8.53 -17.58
C ILE A 87 3.23 7.71 -18.63
N ILE A 88 3.82 8.36 -19.62
CA ILE A 88 4.59 7.70 -20.68
C ILE A 88 5.65 6.78 -20.04
N GLY A 89 5.76 5.54 -20.52
CA GLY A 89 6.73 4.58 -20.01
C GLY A 89 6.41 3.94 -18.66
N ALA A 90 5.29 4.28 -18.02
CA ALA A 90 4.83 3.58 -16.82
C ALA A 90 4.38 2.15 -17.15
N ILE A 91 4.66 1.22 -16.24
CA ILE A 91 4.24 -0.18 -16.32
C ILE A 91 2.95 -0.33 -15.51
N ASN A 92 1.88 -0.81 -16.13
CA ASN A 92 0.64 -1.06 -15.38
C ASN A 92 0.71 -2.40 -14.64
N VAL A 93 0.56 -2.35 -13.32
CA VAL A 93 0.42 -3.52 -12.45
C VAL A 93 -0.78 -3.27 -11.53
N PRO A 94 -2.02 -3.60 -11.96
CA PRO A 94 -3.22 -3.29 -11.19
C PRO A 94 -3.16 -3.82 -9.75
N LEU A 95 -3.60 -3.02 -8.78
CA LEU A 95 -3.56 -3.38 -7.35
C LEU A 95 -4.23 -4.74 -7.05
N ASN A 96 -5.31 -5.07 -7.75
CA ASN A 96 -6.04 -6.33 -7.57
C ASN A 96 -5.27 -7.57 -8.04
N GLU A 97 -4.24 -7.40 -8.89
CA GLU A 97 -3.42 -8.46 -9.47
C GLU A 97 -1.97 -8.42 -8.93
N ILE A 98 -1.67 -7.50 -8.00
CA ILE A 98 -0.30 -7.20 -7.58
C ILE A 98 0.45 -8.42 -7.02
N ASN A 99 -0.23 -9.31 -6.29
CA ASN A 99 0.39 -10.51 -5.70
C ASN A 99 0.95 -11.45 -6.79
N GLU A 100 0.30 -11.50 -7.96
CA GLU A 100 0.70 -12.33 -9.10
C GLU A 100 1.88 -11.71 -9.88
N HIS A 101 2.18 -10.44 -9.60
CA HIS A 101 3.16 -9.64 -10.32
C HIS A 101 4.27 -9.07 -9.43
N LEU A 102 4.38 -9.52 -8.17
CA LEU A 102 5.43 -9.07 -7.24
C LEU A 102 6.85 -9.24 -7.80
N ALA A 103 7.08 -10.24 -8.65
CA ALA A 103 8.39 -10.47 -9.27
C ALA A 103 8.78 -9.40 -10.31
N GLN A 104 7.84 -8.57 -10.77
CA GLN A 104 8.12 -7.48 -11.72
C GLN A 104 8.74 -6.25 -11.05
N PHE A 105 8.55 -6.09 -9.74
CA PHE A 105 9.11 -4.96 -9.00
C PHE A 105 10.60 -5.21 -8.71
N PRO A 106 11.48 -4.24 -9.00
CA PRO A 106 12.90 -4.38 -8.71
C PRO A 106 13.14 -4.40 -7.19
N LYS A 107 14.08 -5.23 -6.75
CA LYS A 107 14.46 -5.36 -5.33
C LYS A 107 15.77 -4.64 -5.00
N ASP A 108 16.49 -4.22 -6.02
CA ASP A 108 17.88 -3.74 -6.00
C ASP A 108 18.01 -2.26 -6.37
N ARG A 109 16.92 -1.61 -6.77
CA ARG A 109 16.88 -0.20 -7.15
C ARG A 109 15.53 0.45 -6.84
N PRO A 110 15.50 1.76 -6.58
CA PRO A 110 14.26 2.48 -6.34
C PRO A 110 13.36 2.53 -7.58
N PHE A 111 12.07 2.64 -7.34
CA PHE A 111 11.04 2.85 -8.36
C PHE A 111 9.92 3.73 -7.79
N VAL A 112 9.13 4.32 -8.68
CA VAL A 112 7.98 5.16 -8.32
C VAL A 112 6.70 4.37 -8.51
N LEU A 113 5.83 4.42 -7.52
CA LEU A 113 4.52 3.78 -7.54
C LEU A 113 3.43 4.84 -7.47
N HIS A 114 2.47 4.83 -8.39
CA HIS A 114 1.38 5.80 -8.39
C HIS A 114 0.02 5.19 -8.71
N CYS A 115 -1.02 5.94 -8.38
CA CYS A 115 -2.38 5.71 -8.85
C CYS A 115 -3.05 7.06 -9.14
N ALA A 116 -4.38 7.15 -9.12
CA ALA A 116 -5.09 8.41 -9.38
C ALA A 116 -4.97 9.43 -8.23
N GLY A 117 -5.00 8.97 -6.97
CA GLY A 117 -5.13 9.85 -5.79
C GLY A 117 -4.32 9.42 -4.57
N GLY A 118 -3.34 8.52 -4.75
CA GLY A 118 -2.44 8.05 -3.70
C GLY A 118 -2.95 6.88 -2.85
N TYR A 119 -4.26 6.65 -2.74
CA TYR A 119 -4.80 5.57 -1.88
C TYR A 119 -4.33 4.17 -2.30
N ARG A 120 -4.49 3.82 -3.59
CA ARG A 120 -4.12 2.48 -4.10
C ARG A 120 -2.61 2.25 -4.13
N SER A 121 -1.82 3.29 -4.42
CA SER A 121 -0.37 3.19 -4.40
C SER A 121 0.16 3.05 -2.98
N MET A 122 -0.45 3.71 -1.99
CA MET A 122 -0.08 3.53 -0.58
C MET A 122 -0.44 2.13 -0.04
N LEU A 123 -1.50 1.49 -0.55
CA LEU A 123 -1.81 0.09 -0.20
C LEU A 123 -0.85 -0.93 -0.83
N ALA A 124 -0.17 -0.56 -1.93
CA ALA A 124 0.73 -1.43 -2.66
C ALA A 124 2.21 -1.26 -2.29
N ALA A 125 2.59 -0.09 -1.77
CA ALA A 125 3.93 0.22 -1.27
C ALA A 125 4.20 -0.49 0.06
#